data_AF-A0A353GPV9-F1
#
_entry.id   AF-A0A353GPV9-F1
#
_cell.length_a   1.000
_cell.length_b   1.000
_cell.length_c   1.000
_cell.angle_alpha   90.00
_cell.angle_beta   90.00
_cell.angle_gamma   90.00
#
_symmetry.space_group_name_H-M   'P 1'
#
loop_
_entity.id
_entity.type
_entity.pdbx_description
1 polymer ?
#
loop_
_entity_poly.entity_id
_entity_poly.type
_entity_poly.pdbx_seq_one_letter_code
_entity_poly.pdbx_strand_id
1 'polypeptide(L)'
;MSDFSYGEKLFLINDGTGYAFVNLFEDEVFDEFNDIVRTIFKEHHIEIFKVKLAEVVNYILGISCDIIEGKPIDTSLKDEKCIQCGSKEFESNLTEPEQLTDIEVPIVTHNLWKKLSSKEKRENIERELQKRKYK
;
A
#
# COMPACT_ATOMS: atom_id res chain seq x y z
N MET A 1 -0.40 13.14 20.50
CA MET A 1 -0.08 13.95 19.32
C MET A 1 -0.33 13.07 18.11
N SER A 2 -1.37 13.38 17.35
CA SER A 2 -1.94 12.52 16.30
C SER A 2 -1.84 13.27 14.96
N ASP A 3 -0.65 13.33 14.38
CA ASP A 3 -0.39 14.04 13.13
C ASP A 3 0.37 13.13 12.14
N PHE A 4 -0.21 11.97 11.82
CA PHE A 4 0.18 11.23 10.61
C PHE A 4 -0.71 11.73 9.46
N SER A 5 -0.08 12.42 8.51
CA SER A 5 -0.65 12.94 7.27
C SER A 5 -1.52 11.90 6.56
N TYR A 6 -2.82 12.14 6.52
CA TYR A 6 -3.84 11.16 6.13
C TYR A 6 -4.00 11.02 4.60
N GLY A 7 -2.92 10.84 3.82
CA GLY A 7 -3.07 10.57 2.38
C GLY A 7 -1.79 10.30 1.62
N GLU A 8 -0.70 10.98 1.95
CA GLU A 8 0.61 10.68 1.35
C GLU A 8 1.28 9.51 2.06
N LYS A 9 1.82 8.54 1.30
CA LYS A 9 2.44 7.34 1.85
C LYS A 9 3.66 6.91 1.05
N LEU A 10 4.58 6.25 1.76
CA LEU A 10 5.63 5.44 1.17
C LEU A 10 5.24 3.97 1.26
N PHE A 11 5.22 3.30 0.12
CA PHE A 11 5.06 1.85 0.02
C PHE A 11 6.40 1.18 -0.22
N LEU A 12 6.60 0.01 0.37
CA LEU A 12 7.78 -0.80 0.11
C LEU A 12 7.66 -1.45 -1.28
N ILE A 13 8.72 -1.33 -2.07
CA ILE A 13 8.90 -2.16 -3.25
C ILE A 13 9.23 -3.57 -2.74
N ASN A 14 8.50 -4.57 -3.21
CA ASN A 14 8.58 -5.95 -2.72
C ASN A 14 10.02 -6.44 -2.70
N ASP A 15 10.43 -7.07 -1.58
CA ASP A 15 11.80 -7.42 -1.12
C ASP A 15 12.53 -6.37 -0.27
N GLY A 16 11.96 -5.17 -0.13
CA GLY A 16 12.51 -4.10 0.72
C GLY A 16 13.70 -3.37 0.09
N THR A 17 13.89 -3.46 -1.22
CA THR A 17 14.94 -2.73 -1.95
C THR A 17 14.69 -1.25 -2.14
N GLY A 18 13.48 -0.75 -1.85
CA GLY A 18 13.19 0.66 -1.99
C GLY A 18 11.78 1.03 -1.55
N TYR A 19 11.48 2.32 -1.69
CA TYR A 19 10.16 2.88 -1.45
C TYR A 19 9.56 3.42 -2.74
N ALA A 20 8.24 3.51 -2.78
CA ALA A 20 7.47 4.19 -3.81
C ALA A 20 6.50 5.16 -3.14
N PHE A 21 6.35 6.35 -3.70
CA PHE A 21 5.51 7.41 -3.17
C PHE A 21 4.11 7.35 -3.77
N VAL A 22 3.08 7.48 -2.95
CA VAL A 22 1.69 7.64 -3.40
C VAL A 22 1.03 8.80 -2.66
N ASN A 23 0.21 9.56 -3.36
CA ASN A 23 -0.71 10.53 -2.78
C ASN A 23 -2.15 10.01 -2.90
N LEU A 24 -2.67 9.38 -1.85
CA LEU A 24 -4.01 8.80 -1.83
C LEU A 24 -5.13 9.86 -1.87
N PHE A 25 -4.85 11.15 -1.65
CA PHE A 25 -5.84 12.20 -1.83
C PHE A 25 -6.15 12.49 -3.29
N GLU A 26 -5.16 12.28 -4.16
CA GLU A 26 -5.26 12.55 -5.60
C GLU A 26 -5.39 11.25 -6.41
N ASP A 27 -5.50 10.12 -5.73
CA ASP A 27 -5.57 8.79 -6.35
C ASP A 27 -7.01 8.34 -6.58
N GLU A 28 -7.50 8.55 -7.80
CA GLU A 28 -8.83 8.07 -8.23
C GLU A 28 -8.99 6.54 -8.10
N VAL A 29 -7.89 5.78 -8.16
CA VAL A 29 -7.94 4.32 -8.03
C VAL A 29 -8.17 3.92 -6.59
N PHE A 30 -7.68 4.70 -5.63
CA PHE A 30 -7.94 4.44 -4.21
C PHE A 30 -9.43 4.49 -3.88
N ASP A 31 -10.14 5.50 -4.38
CA ASP A 31 -11.59 5.64 -4.19
C ASP A 31 -12.36 4.52 -4.88
N GLU A 32 -12.05 4.22 -6.15
CA GLU A 32 -12.64 3.10 -6.89
C GLU A 32 -12.44 1.78 -6.15
N PHE A 33 -11.22 1.54 -5.68
CA PHE A 33 -10.85 0.30 -4.99
C PHE A 33 -11.61 0.15 -3.68
N ASN A 34 -11.72 1.23 -2.90
CA ASN A 34 -12.49 1.27 -1.65
C ASN A 34 -13.97 0.93 -1.88
N ASP A 35 -14.57 1.47 -2.94
CA ASP A 35 -15.96 1.20 -3.30
C ASP A 35 -16.20 -0.25 -3.71
N ILE A 36 -15.27 -0.85 -4.46
CA ILE A 36 -15.35 -2.28 -4.81
C ILE A 36 -15.25 -3.16 -3.56
N VAL A 37 -14.29 -2.91 -2.67
CA VAL A 37 -14.13 -3.68 -1.42
C VAL A 37 -15.38 -3.56 -0.53
N ARG A 38 -15.93 -2.35 -0.40
CA ARG A 38 -17.18 -2.12 0.34
C ARG A 38 -18.35 -2.91 -0.23
N THR A 39 -18.46 -2.92 -1.55
CA THR A 39 -19.52 -3.66 -2.25
C THR A 39 -19.40 -5.16 -1.99
N ILE A 40 -18.20 -5.72 -2.12
CA ILE A 40 -17.93 -7.14 -1.83
C ILE A 40 -18.31 -7.48 -0.39
N PHE A 41 -17.88 -6.68 0.59
CA PHE A 41 -18.20 -6.94 2.00
C PHE A 41 -19.70 -6.87 2.30
N LYS A 42 -20.41 -5.91 1.69
CA LYS A 42 -21.86 -5.81 1.81
C LYS A 42 -22.57 -7.03 1.24
N GLU A 43 -22.15 -7.50 0.07
CA GLU A 43 -22.74 -8.69 -0.58
C GLU A 43 -22.45 -10.00 0.16
N HIS A 44 -21.28 -10.10 0.81
CA HIS A 44 -20.91 -11.25 1.64
C HIS A 44 -21.38 -11.15 3.10
N HIS A 45 -22.16 -10.12 3.46
CA HIS A 45 -22.64 -9.89 4.83
C HIS A 45 -21.51 -9.84 5.88
N ILE A 46 -20.34 -9.33 5.50
CA ILE A 46 -19.19 -9.21 6.40
C ILE A 46 -19.30 -7.87 7.15
N GLU A 47 -19.61 -7.93 8.44
CA GLU A 47 -19.64 -6.74 9.31
C GLU A 47 -18.21 -6.31 9.65
N ILE A 48 -17.75 -5.24 9.01
CA ILE A 48 -16.43 -4.67 9.25
C ILE A 48 -16.59 -3.25 9.77
N PHE A 49 -16.11 -3.00 10.99
CA PHE A 49 -15.99 -1.65 11.54
C PHE A 49 -15.13 -0.79 10.61
N LYS A 50 -15.48 0.49 10.42
CA LYS A 50 -14.79 1.41 9.50
C LYS A 50 -13.25 1.37 9.60
N VAL A 51 -12.70 1.25 10.82
CA VAL A 51 -11.25 1.17 11.06
C VAL A 51 -10.63 -0.07 10.41
N LYS A 52 -11.29 -1.22 10.51
CA LYS A 52 -10.82 -2.48 9.91
C LYS A 52 -10.95 -2.47 8.38
N LEU A 53 -11.91 -1.74 7.82
CA LEU A 53 -12.04 -1.60 6.36
C LEU A 53 -10.84 -0.85 5.79
N ALA A 54 -10.47 0.28 6.41
CA ALA A 54 -9.32 1.06 5.99
C ALA A 54 -8.02 0.25 6.09
N GLU A 55 -7.87 -0.56 7.14
CA GLU A 55 -6.74 -1.49 7.26
C GLU A 55 -6.72 -2.50 6.12
N VAL A 56 -7.84 -3.16 5.81
CA VAL A 56 -7.90 -4.13 4.71
C VAL A 56 -7.56 -3.46 3.38
N VAL A 57 -8.21 -2.33 3.05
CA VAL A 57 -7.97 -1.61 1.79
C VAL A 57 -6.50 -1.28 1.64
N ASN A 58 -5.88 -0.65 2.65
CA ASN A 58 -4.45 -0.33 2.62
C ASN A 58 -3.59 -1.58 2.41
N TYR A 59 -3.97 -2.69 3.04
CA TYR A 59 -3.19 -3.92 3.00
C TYR A 59 -3.18 -4.58 1.62
N ILE A 60 -4.29 -4.52 0.87
CA ILE A 60 -4.42 -5.16 -0.44
C ILE A 60 -4.28 -4.20 -1.63
N LEU A 61 -4.19 -2.88 -1.40
CA LEU A 61 -4.12 -1.86 -2.45
C LEU A 61 -2.97 -2.11 -3.44
N GLY A 62 -1.87 -2.72 -2.99
CA GLY A 62 -0.71 -3.05 -3.82
C GLY A 62 -1.02 -3.83 -5.10
N ILE A 63 -2.14 -4.58 -5.17
CA ILE A 63 -2.55 -5.28 -6.40
C ILE A 63 -3.02 -4.36 -7.52
N SER A 64 -3.40 -3.14 -7.16
CA SER A 64 -3.80 -2.12 -8.14
C SER A 64 -2.59 -1.33 -8.67
N CYS A 65 -1.46 -1.39 -7.97
CA CYS A 65 -0.26 -0.64 -8.33
C CYS A 65 0.48 -1.32 -9.50
N ASP A 66 1.06 -0.50 -10.37
CA ASP A 66 1.98 -0.96 -11.40
C ASP A 66 3.29 -1.45 -10.78
N ILE A 67 3.98 -2.31 -11.52
CA ILE A 67 5.30 -2.84 -11.17
C ILE A 67 6.35 -1.73 -11.31
N ILE A 68 7.19 -1.57 -10.28
CA ILE A 68 8.31 -0.62 -10.27
C ILE A 68 9.60 -1.43 -10.31
N GLU A 69 10.48 -1.12 -11.27
CA GLU A 69 11.77 -1.82 -11.45
C GLU A 69 11.66 -3.36 -11.55
N GLY A 70 10.58 -3.85 -12.15
CA GLY A 70 10.32 -5.29 -12.28
C GLY A 70 9.80 -5.96 -11.00
N LYS A 71 9.55 -5.19 -9.94
CA LYS A 71 9.05 -5.68 -8.64
C LYS A 71 7.65 -5.13 -8.32
N PRO A 72 6.75 -5.95 -7.76
CA PRO A 72 5.46 -5.47 -7.32
C PRO A 72 5.60 -4.60 -6.08
N ILE A 73 4.59 -3.79 -5.79
CA ILE A 73 4.51 -3.03 -4.55
C ILE A 73 3.89 -3.90 -3.46
N ASP A 74 4.56 -3.99 -2.31
CA ASP A 74 4.02 -4.69 -1.16
C ASP A 74 3.51 -3.69 -0.11
N THR A 75 2.21 -3.45 -0.14
CA THR A 75 1.50 -2.59 0.82
C THR A 75 1.21 -3.29 2.15
N SER A 76 1.58 -4.57 2.28
CA SER A 76 1.36 -5.37 3.48
C SER A 76 2.49 -5.32 4.49
N LEU A 77 3.70 -5.01 4.01
CA LEU A 77 4.89 -4.94 4.84
C LEU A 77 4.91 -3.63 5.62
N LYS A 78 5.08 -3.76 6.95
CA LYS A 78 5.31 -2.63 7.87
C LYS A 78 6.76 -2.57 8.36
N ASP A 79 7.59 -3.50 7.91
CA ASP A 79 8.98 -3.60 8.36
C ASP A 79 9.81 -2.52 7.67
N GLU A 80 9.87 -1.36 8.31
CA GLU A 80 10.80 -0.29 7.97
C GLU A 80 12.23 -0.82 8.09
N LYS A 81 12.94 -0.88 6.96
CA LYS A 81 14.39 -1.15 6.91
C LYS A 81 15.05 0.05 6.28
N CYS A 82 16.26 0.36 6.72
CA CYS A 82 17.08 1.34 6.03
C CYS A 82 17.37 0.86 4.60
N ILE A 83 17.00 1.63 3.58
CA ILE A 83 17.26 1.28 2.17
C ILE A 83 18.74 1.27 1.80
N GLN A 84 19.58 1.96 2.57
CA GLN A 84 21.02 2.05 2.31
C GLN A 84 21.78 0.84 2.87
N CYS A 85 21.49 0.45 4.12
CA CYS A 85 22.26 -0.60 4.80
C CYS A 85 21.44 -1.85 5.17
N GLY A 86 20.13 -1.85 4.94
CA GLY A 86 19.22 -2.95 5.28
C GLY A 86 18.95 -3.13 6.78
N SER A 87 19.50 -2.25 7.64
CA SER A 87 19.30 -2.33 9.09
C SER A 87 17.84 -2.11 9.47
N LYS A 88 17.37 -2.90 10.44
CA LYS A 88 16.11 -2.67 11.18
C LYS A 88 16.35 -1.99 12.52
N GLU A 89 17.61 -1.90 12.93
CA GLU A 89 18.03 -1.32 14.20
C GLU A 89 18.44 0.13 13.93
N PHE A 90 17.66 1.05 14.50
CA PHE A 90 17.92 2.48 14.47
C PHE A 90 18.40 2.88 15.86
N GLU A 91 19.68 3.25 15.98
CA GLU A 91 20.23 3.75 17.24
C GLU A 91 19.73 5.18 17.50
N SER A 92 19.17 5.40 18.69
CA SER A 92 18.71 6.73 19.12
C SER A 92 19.82 7.57 19.77
N ASN A 93 20.97 6.95 20.08
CA ASN A 93 22.10 7.61 20.72
C ASN A 93 23.32 7.54 19.79
N LEU A 94 23.31 8.35 18.75
CA LEU A 94 24.41 8.42 17.80
C LEU A 94 25.57 9.23 18.38
N THR A 95 26.78 8.68 18.30
CA THR A 95 28.03 9.39 18.66
C THR A 95 28.39 10.47 17.62
N GLU A 96 27.88 10.32 16.39
CA GLU A 96 28.07 11.24 15.28
C GLU A 96 26.72 11.86 14.87
N PRO A 97 26.70 13.10 14.37
CA PRO A 97 25.46 13.74 13.95
C PRO A 97 24.85 13.06 12.72
N GLU A 98 23.52 13.07 12.65
CA GLU A 98 22.75 12.56 11.50
C GLU A 98 23.13 13.32 10.22
N GLN A 99 23.23 12.58 9.11
CA GLN A 99 23.42 13.15 7.78
C GLN A 99 22.10 13.07 7.01
N LEU A 100 21.64 14.22 6.52
CA LEU A 100 20.50 14.27 5.61
C LEU A 100 20.96 13.86 4.21
N THR A 101 20.24 12.93 3.60
CA THR A 101 20.48 12.46 2.23
C THR A 101 19.18 12.54 1.45
N ASP A 102 19.24 13.13 0.26
CA ASP A 102 18.12 13.13 -0.68
C ASP A 102 18.07 11.81 -1.43
N ILE A 103 16.89 11.19 -1.48
CA ILE A 103 16.64 9.95 -2.20
C ILE A 103 15.54 10.19 -3.24
N GLU A 104 15.80 9.77 -4.48
CA GLU A 104 14.77 9.77 -5.51
C GLU A 104 13.82 8.60 -5.26
N VAL A 105 12.52 8.90 -5.16
CA VAL A 105 11.48 7.90 -4.89
C VAL A 105 10.53 7.84 -6.09
N PRO A 106 10.33 6.66 -6.72
CA PRO A 106 9.39 6.51 -7.81
C PRO A 106 7.95 6.74 -7.34
N ILE A 107 7.12 7.30 -8.22
CA ILE A 107 5.70 7.54 -7.95
C ILE A 107 4.87 6.30 -8.33
N VAL A 108 3.96 5.91 -7.45
CA VAL A 108 3.00 4.83 -7.70
C VAL A 108 2.07 5.22 -8.85
N THR A 109 1.86 4.27 -9.77
CA THR A 109 0.93 4.42 -10.89
C THR A 109 0.02 3.19 -11.01
N HIS A 110 -1.07 3.30 -11.76
CA HIS A 110 -2.13 2.29 -11.83
C HIS A 110 -2.57 2.02 -13.29
N ASN A 111 -1.66 2.15 -14.25
CA ASN A 111 -1.95 2.07 -15.68
C ASN A 111 -2.52 0.72 -16.10
N LEU A 112 -2.02 -0.38 -15.52
CA LEU A 112 -2.56 -1.72 -15.77
C LEU A 112 -3.94 -1.88 -15.16
N TRP A 113 -4.11 -1.43 -13.91
CA TRP A 113 -5.41 -1.47 -13.23
C TRP A 113 -6.49 -0.71 -14.00
N LYS A 114 -6.18 0.50 -14.48
CA LYS A 114 -7.12 1.33 -15.25
C LYS A 114 -7.60 0.67 -16.55
N LYS A 115 -6.85 -0.29 -17.09
CA LYS A 115 -7.23 -1.05 -18.31
C LYS A 115 -8.13 -2.25 -18.02
N LEU A 116 -8.25 -2.68 -16.76
CA LEU A 116 -9.08 -3.82 -16.38
C LEU A 116 -10.57 -3.45 -16.47
N SER A 117 -11.38 -4.41 -16.88
CA SER A 117 -12.83 -4.32 -16.75
C SER A 117 -13.26 -4.35 -15.28
N SER A 118 -14.45 -3.82 -14.98
CA SER A 118 -15.02 -3.86 -13.62
C SER A 118 -15.11 -5.28 -13.06
N LYS A 119 -15.34 -6.27 -13.93
CA LYS A 119 -15.36 -7.69 -13.55
C LYS A 119 -13.97 -8.17 -13.12
N GLU A 120 -12.94 -7.90 -13.91
CA GLU A 120 -11.56 -8.30 -13.59
C GLU A 120 -11.04 -7.64 -12.31
N LYS A 121 -11.32 -6.34 -12.12
CA LYS A 121 -10.97 -5.61 -10.89
C LYS A 121 -11.56 -6.29 -9.66
N ARG A 122 -12.85 -6.60 -9.73
CA ARG A 122 -13.58 -7.29 -8.65
C ARG A 122 -13.01 -8.68 -8.39
N GLU A 123 -12.80 -9.49 -9.43
CA GLU A 123 -12.24 -10.85 -9.31
C GLU A 123 -10.85 -10.85 -8.67
N ASN A 124 -10.01 -9.85 -9.00
CA ASN A 124 -8.69 -9.69 -8.40
C ASN A 124 -8.78 -9.37 -6.90
N ILE A 125 -9.67 -8.45 -6.52
CA ILE A 125 -9.90 -8.10 -5.10
C ILE A 125 -10.44 -9.30 -4.32
N GLU A 126 -11.46 -9.99 -4.84
CA GLU A 126 -12.04 -11.17 -4.19
C GLU A 126 -10.99 -12.27 -3.99
N ARG A 127 -10.10 -12.50 -4.97
CA ARG A 127 -9.01 -13.47 -4.86
C ARG A 127 -8.06 -13.13 -3.73
N GLU A 128 -7.67 -11.86 -3.58
CA GLU A 128 -6.79 -11.43 -2.49
C GLU A 128 -7.47 -11.50 -1.12
N LEU A 129 -8.74 -11.10 -1.03
CA LEU A 129 -9.52 -11.24 0.21
C LEU A 129 -9.63 -12.71 0.66
N GLN A 130 -9.86 -13.62 -0.29
CA GLN A 130 -9.92 -15.06 -0.02
C GLN A 130 -8.60 -15.64 0.47
N LYS A 131 -7.47 -15.31 -0.17
CA LYS A 131 -6.13 -15.74 0.27
C LYS A 131 -5.88 -15.37 1.75
N ARG A 132 -6.46 -14.26 2.18
CA ARG A 132 -6.27 -13.68 3.52
C ARG A 132 -7.36 -14.06 4.53
N LYS A 133 -8.28 -14.96 4.15
CA LYS A 133 -9.39 -15.46 4.99
C LYS A 133 -10.40 -14.38 5.41
N TYR A 134 -10.58 -13.33 4.60
CA TYR A 134 -11.74 -12.43 4.73
C TYR A 134 -12.90 -13.05 3.94
N LYS A 135 -13.52 -14.08 4.50
CA LYS A 135 -14.69 -14.77 3.94
C LYS A 135 -15.62 -15.26 5.02
#